data_AF-A0A1W9TG70-F1
#
_entry.id   AF-A0A1W9TG70-F1
#
_cell.length_a   1.000
_cell.length_b   1.000
_cell.length_c   1.000
_cell.angle_alpha   90.00
_cell.angle_beta   90.00
_cell.angle_gamma   90.00
#
_symmetry.space_group_name_H-M   'P 1'
#
loop_
_entity.id
_entity.type
_entity.pdbx_description
1 polymer ?
#
loop_
_entity_poly.entity_id
_entity_poly.type
_entity_poly.pdbx_seq_one_letter_code
_entity_poly.pdbx_strand_id
1 'polypeptide(L)'
;MEKIPMTQKSLHEKLQKIEEKIKARIQAGSDPVFAHWQGALESVLSTMEPYLVAGQIITTNALEKEDVELFQKLHTTLDLAPYITAVFLPCDTSNHTSPPKTAESIQRVPENGISNKVLVSKHNDFRRLMVVELGRPPVRAGIDIFQDGNLLGSYDYETPQDCMDALSKVIWVHLKSRVKWSTADTVLYTENWFLRSAAGKIIDLPVNQNHSYIHHPVLLNISEVEAIFKLMRATLVRLLHDFDQVADAVDLAGGFENPETGQVKKITREEIAQGETDQVAALHEFIVNSLLELLKLLRGYDIIKFENFSEKDNTAFKDAFEKTVAETYQRLIKNE
;
A
#
# COMPACT_ATOMS: atom_id res chain seq x y z
N MET A 1 -14.42 -11.67 3.44
CA MET A 1 -14.12 -12.41 4.69
C MET A 1 -14.38 -11.46 5.84
N GLU A 2 -15.39 -11.74 6.67
CA GLU A 2 -15.57 -11.06 7.96
C GLU A 2 -14.32 -11.28 8.82
N LYS A 3 -13.63 -10.21 9.19
CA LYS A 3 -12.53 -10.27 10.15
C LYS A 3 -13.15 -10.54 11.53
N ILE A 4 -12.95 -11.74 12.06
CA ILE A 4 -13.42 -12.09 13.40
C ILE A 4 -12.63 -11.24 14.41
N PRO A 5 -13.28 -10.40 15.23
CA PRO A 5 -12.58 -9.61 16.23
C PRO A 5 -11.89 -10.54 17.24
N MET A 6 -10.64 -10.21 17.58
CA MET A 6 -9.89 -10.94 18.61
C MET A 6 -10.64 -10.85 19.94
N THR A 7 -10.86 -12.00 20.57
CA THR A 7 -11.50 -12.04 21.89
C THR A 7 -10.59 -11.40 22.94
N GLN A 8 -11.17 -10.72 23.93
CA GLN A 8 -10.41 -10.11 25.04
C GLN A 8 -9.50 -11.13 25.74
N LYS A 9 -9.96 -12.38 25.86
CA LYS A 9 -9.17 -13.50 26.40
C LYS A 9 -7.92 -13.78 25.57
N SER A 10 -8.06 -13.86 24.24
CA SER A 10 -6.92 -14.10 23.33
C SER A 10 -5.92 -12.95 23.35
N LEU A 11 -6.37 -11.70 23.48
CA LEU A 11 -5.47 -10.54 23.62
C LEU A 11 -4.69 -10.61 24.93
N HIS A 12 -5.36 -10.90 26.05
CA HIS A 12 -4.72 -11.03 27.35
C HIS A 12 -3.62 -12.10 27.36
N GLU A 13 -3.89 -13.28 26.80
CA GLU A 13 -2.90 -14.36 26.66
C GLU A 13 -1.68 -13.94 25.82
N LYS A 14 -1.88 -13.15 24.76
CA LYS A 14 -0.77 -12.62 23.94
C LYS A 14 0.07 -11.61 24.71
N LEU A 15 -0.55 -10.69 25.44
CA LEU A 15 0.16 -9.69 26.25
C LEU A 15 0.97 -10.36 27.36
N GLN A 16 0.42 -11.38 28.03
CA GLN A 16 1.17 -12.16 29.03
C GLN A 16 2.40 -12.85 28.42
N LYS A 17 2.28 -13.43 27.22
CA LYS A 17 3.43 -14.02 26.51
C LYS A 17 4.51 -12.98 26.18
N ILE A 18 4.13 -11.73 25.90
CA ILE A 18 5.10 -10.64 25.68
C ILE A 18 5.85 -10.33 26.97
N GLU A 19 5.18 -10.26 28.12
CA GLU A 19 5.84 -10.07 29.41
C GLU A 19 6.83 -11.19 29.73
N GLU A 20 6.46 -12.44 29.45
CA GLU A 20 7.36 -13.60 29.59
C GLU A 20 8.58 -13.50 28.67
N LYS A 21 8.37 -13.08 27.40
CA LYS A 21 9.48 -12.83 26.46
C LYS A 21 10.42 -11.74 26.96
N ILE A 22 9.90 -10.63 27.51
CA ILE A 22 10.72 -9.55 28.06
C ILE A 22 11.62 -10.10 29.17
N LYS A 23 11.05 -10.84 30.14
CA LYS A 23 11.81 -11.46 31.23
C LYS A 23 12.88 -12.41 30.71
N ALA A 24 12.54 -13.26 29.75
CA ALA A 24 13.48 -14.21 29.15
C ALA A 24 14.65 -13.51 28.43
N ARG A 25 14.38 -12.42 27.70
CA ARG A 25 15.42 -11.62 27.01
C ARG A 25 16.38 -10.97 28.01
N ILE A 26 15.86 -10.38 29.08
CA ILE A 26 16.67 -9.78 30.16
C ILE A 26 17.53 -10.84 30.84
N GLN A 27 16.96 -12.01 31.15
CA GLN A 27 17.72 -13.14 31.71
C GLN A 27 18.81 -13.65 30.76
N ALA A 28 18.58 -13.58 29.46
CA ALA A 28 19.56 -13.94 28.43
C ALA A 28 20.61 -12.84 28.17
N GLY A 29 20.56 -11.71 28.87
CA GLY A 29 21.57 -10.65 28.83
C GLY A 29 21.22 -9.44 27.95
N SER A 30 20.01 -9.35 27.41
CA SER A 30 19.56 -8.12 26.74
C SER A 30 19.41 -6.97 27.74
N ASP A 31 19.70 -5.75 27.26
CA ASP A 31 19.46 -4.54 28.05
C ASP A 31 17.96 -4.42 28.40
N PRO A 32 17.60 -4.28 29.70
CA PRO A 32 16.21 -4.10 30.11
C PRO A 32 15.47 -2.99 29.38
N VAL A 33 16.16 -1.87 29.07
CA VAL A 33 15.59 -0.74 28.34
C VAL A 33 15.07 -1.18 26.98
N PHE A 34 15.92 -1.82 26.18
CA PHE A 34 15.56 -2.25 24.82
C PHE A 34 14.56 -3.41 24.84
N ALA A 35 14.66 -4.31 25.81
CA ALA A 35 13.71 -5.40 25.98
C ALA A 35 12.29 -4.88 26.27
N HIS A 36 12.16 -3.90 27.17
CA HIS A 36 10.87 -3.27 27.48
C HIS A 36 10.34 -2.43 26.32
N TRP A 37 11.19 -1.65 25.63
CA TRP A 37 10.80 -0.90 24.44
C TRP A 37 10.24 -1.81 23.34
N GLN A 38 10.99 -2.85 22.97
CA GLN A 38 10.51 -3.79 21.96
C GLN A 38 9.19 -4.46 22.40
N GLY A 39 9.06 -4.82 23.68
CA GLY A 39 7.82 -5.42 24.21
C GLY A 39 6.60 -4.49 24.11
N ALA A 40 6.77 -3.19 24.37
CA ALA A 40 5.69 -2.21 24.20
C ALA A 40 5.26 -2.12 22.72
N LEU A 41 6.21 -2.05 21.79
CA LEU A 41 5.95 -2.00 20.35
C LEU A 41 5.30 -3.31 19.84
N GLU A 42 5.76 -4.47 20.31
CA GLU A 42 5.15 -5.78 20.03
C GLU A 42 3.69 -5.85 20.51
N SER A 43 3.37 -5.20 21.63
CA SER A 43 2.02 -5.20 22.19
C SER A 43 1.03 -4.43 21.31
N VAL A 44 1.48 -3.30 20.73
CA VAL A 44 0.69 -2.55 19.75
C VAL A 44 0.42 -3.39 18.50
N LEU A 45 1.45 -3.98 17.92
CA LEU A 45 1.32 -4.83 16.74
C LEU A 45 0.43 -6.05 17.01
N SER A 46 0.54 -6.66 18.19
CA SER A 46 -0.30 -7.80 18.60
C SER A 46 -1.77 -7.41 18.78
N THR A 47 -2.04 -6.18 19.23
CA THR A 47 -3.40 -5.63 19.34
C THR A 47 -4.00 -5.38 17.96
N MET A 48 -3.18 -4.88 17.02
CA MET A 48 -3.59 -4.58 15.65
C MET A 48 -3.61 -5.81 14.73
N GLU A 49 -3.09 -6.96 15.16
CA GLU A 49 -2.89 -8.17 14.37
C GLU A 49 -4.10 -8.61 13.52
N PRO A 50 -5.36 -8.58 14.00
CA PRO A 50 -6.53 -8.94 13.18
C PRO A 50 -6.74 -8.02 11.97
N TYR A 51 -6.19 -6.81 12.03
CA TYR A 51 -6.35 -5.77 11.02
C TYR A 51 -5.15 -5.69 10.07
N LEU A 52 -3.97 -6.15 10.49
CA LEU A 52 -2.74 -6.11 9.70
C LEU A 52 -2.93 -6.79 8.35
N VAL A 53 -2.44 -6.12 7.29
CA VAL A 53 -2.46 -6.65 5.92
C VAL A 53 -1.03 -6.64 5.41
N ALA A 54 -0.59 -7.79 4.90
CA ALA A 54 0.76 -7.92 4.37
C ALA A 54 0.92 -7.08 3.08
N GLY A 55 2.08 -6.46 2.91
CA GLY A 55 2.37 -5.50 1.84
C GLY A 55 1.70 -4.15 1.98
N GLN A 56 1.09 -3.83 3.14
CA GLN A 56 0.34 -2.59 3.35
C GLN A 56 0.69 -1.91 4.68
N ILE A 57 0.50 -0.59 4.70
CA ILE A 57 0.45 0.21 5.92
C ILE A 57 -1.02 0.47 6.25
N ILE A 58 -1.40 0.20 7.50
CA ILE A 58 -2.73 0.53 8.02
C ILE A 58 -2.61 1.63 9.08
N THR A 59 -3.73 2.19 9.49
CA THR A 59 -3.82 3.15 10.58
C THR A 59 -4.96 2.79 11.53
N THR A 60 -5.03 3.44 12.69
CA THR A 60 -6.20 3.40 13.58
C THR A 60 -7.37 4.22 13.01
N ASN A 61 -8.59 3.97 13.50
CA ASN A 61 -9.83 4.34 12.81
C ASN A 61 -10.28 5.82 12.94
N ALA A 62 -9.39 6.72 13.33
CA ALA A 62 -9.63 8.16 13.22
C ALA A 62 -8.28 8.87 13.04
N LEU A 63 -8.13 9.62 11.95
CA LEU A 63 -6.99 10.49 11.71
C LEU A 63 -7.45 11.93 11.69
N GLU A 64 -6.73 12.79 12.39
CA GLU A 64 -6.86 14.24 12.24
C GLU A 64 -6.40 14.66 10.85
N LYS A 65 -6.88 15.81 10.36
CA LYS A 65 -6.59 16.29 8.99
C LYS A 65 -5.08 16.31 8.69
N GLU A 66 -4.27 16.71 9.66
CA GLU A 66 -2.82 16.80 9.54
C GLU A 66 -2.15 15.43 9.42
N ASP A 67 -2.72 14.41 10.09
CA ASP A 67 -2.25 13.03 10.04
C ASP A 67 -2.74 12.30 8.77
N VAL A 68 -3.87 12.71 8.20
CA VAL A 68 -4.39 12.17 6.93
C VAL A 68 -3.38 12.40 5.80
N GLU A 69 -2.85 13.62 5.68
CA GLU A 69 -1.89 13.95 4.62
C GLU A 69 -0.61 13.12 4.75
N LEU A 70 -0.08 12.99 5.97
CA LEU A 70 1.12 12.19 6.23
C LEU A 70 0.88 10.70 5.98
N PHE A 71 -0.24 10.15 6.46
CA PHE A 71 -0.61 8.76 6.22
C PHE A 71 -0.81 8.48 4.73
N GLN A 72 -1.52 9.34 4.00
CA GLN A 72 -1.71 9.19 2.55
C GLN A 72 -0.38 9.20 1.80
N LYS A 73 0.55 10.09 2.20
CA LYS A 73 1.90 10.12 1.64
C LYS A 73 2.62 8.80 1.85
N LEU A 74 2.72 8.33 3.10
CA LEU A 74 3.34 7.04 3.43
C LEU A 74 2.66 5.87 2.73
N HIS A 75 1.33 5.80 2.76
CA HIS A 75 0.55 4.76 2.11
C HIS A 75 0.83 4.69 0.62
N THR A 76 1.07 5.84 -0.02
CA THR A 76 1.38 5.92 -1.44
C THR A 76 2.83 5.53 -1.72
N THR A 77 3.79 6.13 -1.02
CA THR A 77 5.23 6.09 -1.35
C THR A 77 5.99 4.89 -0.77
N LEU A 78 5.49 4.26 0.28
CA LEU A 78 6.21 3.21 0.98
C LEU A 78 6.21 1.90 0.18
N ASP A 79 7.40 1.40 -0.12
CA ASP A 79 7.58 0.14 -0.84
C ASP A 79 7.67 -1.04 0.15
N LEU A 80 6.55 -1.73 0.34
CA LEU A 80 6.43 -2.87 1.26
C LEU A 80 6.35 -4.19 0.50
N ALA A 81 7.26 -5.09 0.83
CA ALA A 81 7.21 -6.47 0.37
C ALA A 81 5.96 -7.22 0.92
N PRO A 82 5.45 -8.26 0.24
CA PRO A 82 4.21 -8.96 0.57
C PRO A 82 4.27 -9.79 1.87
N TYR A 83 5.41 -9.80 2.56
CA TYR A 83 5.59 -10.40 3.88
C TYR A 83 5.85 -9.36 4.98
N ILE A 84 5.74 -8.07 4.66
CA ILE A 84 5.92 -6.95 5.61
C ILE A 84 4.56 -6.39 5.96
N THR A 85 4.38 -5.93 7.19
CA THR A 85 3.21 -5.16 7.61
C THR A 85 3.67 -3.87 8.28
N ALA A 86 2.89 -2.82 8.12
CA ALA A 86 3.14 -1.55 8.79
C ALA A 86 1.89 -0.98 9.45
N VAL A 87 2.08 -0.25 10.54
CA VAL A 87 1.03 0.49 11.26
C VAL A 87 1.49 1.92 11.44
N PHE A 88 0.73 2.87 10.89
CA PHE A 88 0.84 4.28 11.22
C PHE A 88 0.08 4.54 12.53
N LEU A 89 0.74 5.22 13.46
CA LEU A 89 0.19 5.64 14.73
C LEU A 89 0.12 7.17 14.74
N PRO A 90 -1.08 7.76 14.77
CA PRO A 90 -1.22 9.20 14.94
C PRO A 90 -0.68 9.64 16.30
N CYS A 91 -0.41 10.94 16.40
CA CYS A 91 0.11 11.62 17.58
C CYS A 91 -0.57 11.14 18.88
N ASP A 92 -1.90 11.16 18.93
CA ASP A 92 -2.69 10.80 20.12
C ASP A 92 -2.51 9.35 20.55
N THR A 93 -2.35 8.43 19.60
CA THR A 93 -2.17 7.01 19.90
C THR A 93 -0.71 6.69 20.24
N SER A 94 0.23 7.38 19.60
CA SER A 94 1.67 7.12 19.74
C SER A 94 2.18 7.31 21.18
N ASN A 95 1.62 8.25 21.94
CA ASN A 95 2.06 8.57 23.31
C ASN A 95 1.81 7.42 24.29
N HIS A 96 0.86 6.55 23.99
CA HIS A 96 0.54 5.38 24.81
C HIS A 96 1.49 4.19 24.59
N THR A 97 2.48 4.33 23.71
CA THR A 97 3.42 3.25 23.34
C THR A 97 4.73 3.27 24.14
N SER A 98 4.83 4.09 25.18
CA SER A 98 6.04 4.19 26.01
C SER A 98 6.18 3.00 26.97
N PRO A 99 7.38 2.41 27.13
CA PRO A 99 7.64 1.39 28.14
C PRO A 99 7.54 1.98 29.56
N PRO A 100 7.54 1.12 30.60
CA PRO A 100 7.58 1.57 31.99
C PRO A 100 8.75 2.54 32.26
N LYS A 101 8.55 3.50 33.17
CA LYS A 101 9.48 4.63 33.51
C LYS A 101 10.88 4.23 34.02
N THR A 102 11.28 2.96 33.90
CA THR A 102 12.50 2.40 34.49
C THR A 102 13.72 2.46 33.58
N ALA A 103 13.70 3.24 32.51
CA ALA A 103 14.74 3.28 31.48
C ALA A 103 15.17 4.71 31.13
N GLU A 104 16.48 4.95 31.00
CA GLU A 104 16.97 6.16 30.31
C GLU A 104 16.37 6.21 28.90
N SER A 105 15.81 7.37 28.56
CA SER A 105 14.90 7.48 27.43
C SER A 105 15.65 7.43 26.10
N ILE A 106 15.45 6.35 25.33
CA ILE A 106 15.76 6.33 23.89
C ILE A 106 14.73 7.11 23.07
N GLN A 107 13.83 7.86 23.71
CA GLN A 107 12.85 8.64 22.99
C GLN A 107 13.54 9.68 22.12
N ARG A 108 13.12 9.69 20.87
CA ARG A 108 13.42 10.73 19.89
C ARG A 108 12.62 12.01 20.12
N VAL A 109 11.69 11.93 21.05
CA VAL A 109 10.70 12.93 21.40
C VAL A 109 11.06 13.46 22.80
N PRO A 110 11.01 14.78 23.05
CA PRO A 110 11.12 15.32 24.41
C PRO A 110 10.09 14.68 25.36
N GLU A 111 10.27 14.80 26.68
CA GLU A 111 9.43 14.16 27.70
C GLU A 111 7.91 14.47 27.59
N ASN A 112 7.54 15.54 26.87
CA ASN A 112 6.15 15.91 26.54
C ASN A 112 5.92 16.16 25.04
N GLY A 113 6.87 15.78 24.18
CA GLY A 113 6.68 15.94 22.74
C GLY A 113 5.66 14.90 22.22
N ILE A 114 5.05 15.22 21.09
CA ILE A 114 4.11 14.33 20.41
C ILE A 114 4.64 14.13 18.99
N SER A 115 4.52 12.91 18.47
CA SER A 115 5.06 12.58 17.15
C SER A 115 4.37 11.36 16.56
N ASN A 116 4.14 11.40 15.25
CA ASN A 116 3.64 10.25 14.52
C ASN A 116 4.69 9.14 14.50
N LYS A 117 4.23 7.89 14.66
CA LYS A 117 5.09 6.72 14.56
C LYS A 117 4.65 5.81 13.44
N VAL A 118 5.61 5.13 12.82
CA VAL A 118 5.33 3.97 11.95
C VAL A 118 5.99 2.75 12.57
N LEU A 119 5.20 1.72 12.86
CA LEU A 119 5.71 0.42 13.25
C LEU A 119 5.80 -0.46 12.02
N VAL A 120 6.95 -1.08 11.77
CA VAL A 120 7.15 -1.98 10.62
C VAL A 120 7.75 -3.29 11.09
N SER A 121 7.20 -4.41 10.64
CA SER A 121 7.71 -5.74 10.99
C SER A 121 7.40 -6.75 9.89
N LYS A 122 7.96 -7.95 10.01
CA LYS A 122 7.49 -9.07 9.22
C LYS A 122 6.08 -9.44 9.67
N HIS A 123 5.22 -9.75 8.70
CA HIS A 123 3.85 -10.11 8.96
C HIS A 123 3.80 -11.34 9.88
N ASN A 124 3.13 -11.20 11.02
CA ASN A 124 3.02 -12.19 12.10
C ASN A 124 4.36 -12.65 12.74
N ASP A 125 5.46 -11.91 12.54
CA ASP A 125 6.75 -12.14 13.20
C ASP A 125 7.36 -10.83 13.69
N PHE A 126 7.08 -10.50 14.96
CA PHE A 126 7.52 -9.27 15.60
C PHE A 126 8.87 -9.41 16.33
N ARG A 127 9.63 -10.49 16.08
CA ARG A 127 10.96 -10.67 16.69
C ARG A 127 11.94 -9.58 16.28
N ARG A 128 11.84 -9.13 15.02
CA ARG A 128 12.53 -7.95 14.50
C ARG A 128 11.49 -6.95 14.05
N LEU A 129 11.53 -5.74 14.61
CA LEU A 129 10.61 -4.66 14.28
C LEU A 129 11.37 -3.34 14.21
N MET A 130 10.78 -2.40 13.48
CA MET A 130 11.27 -1.05 13.31
C MET A 130 10.24 -0.09 13.87
N VAL A 131 10.70 0.95 14.55
CA VAL A 131 9.88 2.12 14.89
C VAL A 131 10.47 3.32 14.17
N VAL A 132 9.61 4.01 13.44
CA VAL A 132 9.94 5.24 12.71
C VAL A 132 9.29 6.38 13.45
N GLU A 133 10.06 7.43 13.73
CA GLU A 133 9.60 8.68 14.33
C GLU A 133 9.52 9.77 13.26
N LEU A 134 8.37 10.40 13.10
CA LEU A 134 8.11 11.39 12.04
C LEU A 134 7.69 12.78 12.57
N GLY A 135 7.97 13.09 13.84
CA GLY A 135 7.61 14.36 14.44
C GLY A 135 8.41 15.55 13.91
N ARG A 136 7.80 16.74 13.99
CA ARG A 136 8.46 18.01 13.64
C ARG A 136 9.44 18.43 14.74
N PRO A 137 10.49 19.23 14.43
CA PRO A 137 11.40 19.77 15.43
C PRO A 137 10.65 20.38 16.63
N PRO A 138 11.09 20.13 17.88
CA PRO A 138 12.36 19.54 18.30
C PRO A 138 12.41 18.00 18.31
N VAL A 139 11.42 17.30 17.77
CA VAL A 139 11.46 15.84 17.62
C VAL A 139 12.54 15.43 16.62
N ARG A 140 13.34 14.42 16.97
CA ARG A 140 14.37 13.86 16.07
C ARG A 140 13.77 12.79 15.18
N ALA A 141 13.52 13.12 13.91
CA ALA A 141 13.09 12.13 12.93
C ALA A 141 14.12 10.99 12.83
N GLY A 142 13.65 9.74 12.77
CA GLY A 142 14.55 8.61 12.76
C GLY A 142 13.92 7.24 12.79
N ILE A 143 14.76 6.23 12.67
CA ILE A 143 14.37 4.82 12.60
C ILE A 143 15.21 4.03 13.58
N ASP A 144 14.56 3.38 14.54
CA ASP A 144 15.19 2.44 15.46
C ASP A 144 14.79 1.01 15.13
N ILE A 145 15.76 0.11 15.17
CA ILE A 145 15.59 -1.29 14.77
C ILE A 145 15.84 -2.18 15.97
N PHE A 146 14.81 -2.91 16.37
CA PHE A 146 14.88 -3.84 17.48
C PHE A 146 14.91 -5.27 16.98
N GLN A 147 15.69 -6.11 17.66
CA GLN A 147 15.55 -7.56 17.54
C GLN A 147 15.80 -8.27 18.86
N ASP A 148 14.88 -9.16 19.20
CA ASP A 148 14.98 -10.07 20.35
C ASP A 148 15.42 -9.37 21.65
N GLY A 149 14.93 -8.14 21.86
CA GLY A 149 15.20 -7.32 23.05
C GLY A 149 16.42 -6.42 22.94
N ASN A 150 17.06 -6.29 21.78
CA ASN A 150 18.25 -5.48 21.57
C ASN A 150 18.01 -4.41 20.49
N LEU A 151 18.61 -3.22 20.67
CA LEU A 151 18.72 -2.22 19.62
C LEU A 151 19.84 -2.62 18.65
N LEU A 152 19.47 -2.98 17.42
CA LEU A 152 20.43 -3.37 16.38
C LEU A 152 21.06 -2.18 15.67
N GLY A 153 20.36 -1.06 15.62
CA GLY A 153 20.79 0.12 14.91
C GLY A 153 19.76 1.24 14.97
N SER A 154 20.24 2.43 14.71
CA SER A 154 19.50 3.69 14.80
C SER A 154 19.93 4.58 13.64
N TYR A 155 18.96 5.14 12.92
CA TYR A 155 19.17 6.10 11.83
C TYR A 155 18.54 7.43 12.22
N ASP A 156 19.34 8.48 12.21
CA ASP A 156 18.88 9.85 12.48
C ASP A 156 18.77 10.62 11.16
N TYR A 157 17.73 11.44 11.04
CA TYR A 157 17.50 12.29 9.87
C TYR A 157 17.24 13.72 10.31
N GLU A 158 17.59 14.68 9.46
CA GLU A 158 17.39 16.10 9.73
C GLU A 158 15.90 16.46 9.70
N THR A 159 15.14 15.87 8.77
CA THR A 159 13.71 16.11 8.62
C THR A 159 12.88 14.81 8.57
N PRO A 160 11.58 14.85 8.90
CA PRO A 160 10.67 13.73 8.66
C PRO A 160 10.63 13.30 7.20
N GLN A 161 10.85 14.24 6.27
CA GLN A 161 10.84 13.96 4.84
C GLN A 161 12.01 13.05 4.45
N ASP A 162 13.22 13.38 4.87
CA ASP A 162 14.41 12.56 4.61
C ASP A 162 14.26 11.15 5.20
N CYS A 163 13.65 11.06 6.39
CA CYS A 163 13.34 9.79 7.04
C CYS A 163 12.39 8.94 6.19
N MET A 164 11.30 9.53 5.68
CA MET A 164 10.35 8.84 4.80
C MET A 164 10.99 8.40 3.48
N ASP A 165 11.81 9.25 2.88
CA ASP A 165 12.45 8.96 1.59
C ASP A 165 13.47 7.81 1.72
N ALA A 166 14.12 7.67 2.88
CA ALA A 166 15.01 6.55 3.18
C ALA A 166 14.27 5.27 3.64
N LEU A 167 13.03 5.38 4.12
CA LEU A 167 12.36 4.32 4.89
C LEU A 167 12.25 3.00 4.11
N SER A 168 11.79 3.04 2.86
CA SER A 168 11.68 1.86 1.99
C SER A 168 13.01 1.09 1.92
N LYS A 169 14.13 1.80 1.74
CA LYS A 169 15.47 1.20 1.67
C LYS A 169 15.84 0.52 2.99
N VAL A 170 15.60 1.18 4.11
CA VAL A 170 15.91 0.62 5.44
C VAL A 170 15.08 -0.64 5.71
N ILE A 171 13.79 -0.63 5.35
CA ILE A 171 12.90 -1.81 5.45
C ILE A 171 13.47 -2.98 4.64
N TRP A 172 13.84 -2.74 3.38
CA TRP A 172 14.38 -3.78 2.50
C TRP A 172 15.70 -4.38 3.01
N VAL A 173 16.55 -3.57 3.65
CA VAL A 173 17.81 -4.04 4.23
C VAL A 173 17.56 -4.88 5.48
N HIS A 174 16.75 -4.38 6.41
CA HIS A 174 16.66 -4.96 7.75
C HIS A 174 15.57 -6.00 7.91
N LEU A 175 14.50 -5.94 7.12
CA LEU A 175 13.41 -6.89 7.17
C LEU A 175 13.41 -7.86 5.98
N LYS A 176 14.51 -7.93 5.21
CA LYS A 176 14.66 -8.89 4.10
C LYS A 176 14.27 -10.31 4.52
N SER A 177 13.50 -10.97 3.66
CA SER A 177 13.19 -12.38 3.80
C SER A 177 14.04 -13.22 2.85
N ARG A 178 14.42 -14.43 3.28
CA ARG A 178 14.97 -15.47 2.40
C ARG A 178 13.86 -16.33 1.77
N VAL A 179 12.61 -16.10 2.15
CA VAL A 179 11.46 -16.81 1.60
C VAL A 179 11.34 -16.46 0.12
N LYS A 180 11.29 -17.50 -0.72
CA LYS A 180 11.02 -17.35 -2.14
C LYS A 180 9.58 -16.88 -2.31
N TRP A 181 9.39 -15.81 -3.08
CA TRP A 181 8.06 -15.29 -3.36
C TRP A 181 7.29 -16.29 -4.21
N SER A 182 6.03 -16.50 -3.87
CA SER A 182 5.11 -17.19 -4.75
C SER A 182 4.75 -16.31 -5.95
N THR A 183 4.22 -16.92 -7.01
CA THR A 183 3.60 -16.19 -8.13
C THR A 183 2.54 -15.20 -7.63
N ALA A 184 1.74 -15.59 -6.63
CA ALA A 184 0.71 -14.72 -6.05
C ALA A 184 1.30 -13.50 -5.34
N ASP A 185 2.42 -13.65 -4.64
CA ASP A 185 3.13 -12.56 -3.97
C ASP A 185 3.67 -11.54 -4.98
N THR A 186 4.31 -12.02 -6.05
CA THR A 186 4.79 -11.17 -7.15
C THR A 186 3.64 -10.43 -7.83
N VAL A 187 2.52 -11.11 -8.08
CA VAL A 187 1.33 -10.49 -8.68
C VAL A 187 0.78 -9.40 -7.78
N LEU A 188 0.54 -9.70 -6.51
CA LEU A 188 -0.01 -8.75 -5.55
C LEU A 188 0.90 -7.52 -5.38
N TYR A 189 2.21 -7.73 -5.31
CA TYR A 189 3.21 -6.67 -5.17
C TYR A 189 3.19 -5.70 -6.35
N THR A 190 3.29 -6.21 -7.59
CA THR A 190 3.29 -5.38 -8.79
C THR A 190 1.95 -4.66 -8.99
N GLU A 191 0.83 -5.37 -8.83
CA GLU A 191 -0.50 -4.77 -9.04
C GLU A 191 -0.82 -3.69 -8.00
N ASN A 192 -0.42 -3.89 -6.73
CA ASN A 192 -0.63 -2.87 -5.69
C ASN A 192 0.26 -1.64 -5.91
N TRP A 193 1.53 -1.82 -6.29
CA TRP A 193 2.41 -0.69 -6.63
C TRP A 193 1.82 0.16 -7.76
N PHE A 194 1.40 -0.47 -8.86
CA PHE A 194 0.87 0.27 -10.00
C PHE A 194 -0.49 0.90 -9.70
N LEU A 195 -1.33 0.25 -8.89
CA LEU A 195 -2.58 0.86 -8.42
C LEU A 195 -2.32 2.16 -7.64
N ARG A 196 -1.34 2.16 -6.72
CA ARG A 196 -0.96 3.38 -5.97
C ARG A 196 -0.44 4.46 -6.90
N SER A 197 0.41 4.09 -7.86
CA SER A 197 0.90 5.00 -8.90
C SER A 197 -0.25 5.60 -9.71
N ALA A 198 -1.23 4.79 -10.13
CA ALA A 198 -2.37 5.26 -10.92
C ALA A 198 -3.31 6.17 -10.12
N ALA A 199 -3.65 5.79 -8.88
CA ALA A 199 -4.47 6.60 -8.00
C ALA A 199 -3.82 7.96 -7.67
N GLY A 200 -2.50 7.97 -7.48
CA GLY A 200 -1.73 9.19 -7.21
C GLY A 200 -1.26 9.95 -8.44
N LYS A 201 -1.43 9.41 -9.65
CA LYS A 201 -0.84 9.91 -10.91
C LYS A 201 0.69 10.14 -10.82
N ILE A 202 1.39 9.20 -10.18
CA ILE A 202 2.84 9.27 -9.91
C ILE A 202 3.59 8.39 -10.91
N ILE A 203 4.63 8.92 -11.57
CA ILE A 203 5.42 8.22 -12.62
C ILE A 203 6.79 7.73 -12.16
N ASP A 204 7.16 7.97 -10.90
CA ASP A 204 8.46 7.66 -10.32
C ASP A 204 8.33 6.96 -8.95
N LEU A 205 7.19 6.29 -8.72
CA LEU A 205 6.93 5.60 -7.47
C LEU A 205 7.94 4.44 -7.26
N PRO A 206 8.66 4.39 -6.13
CA PRO A 206 9.66 3.35 -5.89
C PRO A 206 9.09 1.93 -5.94
N VAL A 207 9.85 1.02 -6.56
CA VAL A 207 9.56 -0.41 -6.62
C VAL A 207 10.85 -1.21 -6.73
N ASN A 208 10.91 -2.36 -6.04
CA ASN A 208 11.96 -3.33 -6.26
C ASN A 208 11.70 -4.13 -7.54
N GLN A 209 12.37 -3.72 -8.61
CA GLN A 209 12.21 -4.27 -9.96
C GLN A 209 12.44 -5.79 -10.03
N ASN A 210 13.33 -6.33 -9.20
CA ASN A 210 13.65 -7.77 -9.17
C ASN A 210 12.46 -8.67 -8.79
N HIS A 211 11.42 -8.07 -8.20
CA HIS A 211 10.22 -8.79 -7.77
C HIS A 211 8.96 -8.37 -8.52
N SER A 212 9.11 -7.53 -9.55
CA SER A 212 8.00 -6.96 -10.27
C SER A 212 7.82 -7.62 -11.63
N TYR A 213 6.68 -8.25 -11.89
CA TYR A 213 6.47 -9.00 -13.14
C TYR A 213 6.41 -8.10 -14.37
N ILE A 214 6.10 -6.81 -14.23
CA ILE A 214 6.13 -5.88 -15.36
C ILE A 214 7.56 -5.53 -15.79
N HIS A 215 8.52 -5.60 -14.86
CA HIS A 215 9.95 -5.43 -15.14
C HIS A 215 10.58 -6.74 -15.62
N HIS A 216 10.09 -7.88 -15.11
CA HIS A 216 10.56 -9.21 -15.45
C HIS A 216 9.39 -10.18 -15.69
N PRO A 217 8.76 -10.16 -16.89
CA PRO A 217 7.62 -11.03 -17.22
C PRO A 217 7.90 -12.53 -17.04
N VAL A 218 9.17 -12.92 -17.16
CA VAL A 218 9.66 -14.28 -16.89
C VAL A 218 9.34 -14.79 -15.48
N LEU A 219 9.10 -13.90 -14.50
CA LEU A 219 8.68 -14.29 -13.15
C LEU A 219 7.33 -15.03 -13.14
N LEU A 220 6.47 -14.77 -14.13
CA LEU A 220 5.18 -15.44 -14.30
C LEU A 220 5.12 -16.31 -15.56
N ASN A 221 6.23 -16.42 -16.31
CA ASN A 221 6.29 -17.10 -17.60
C ASN A 221 5.26 -16.57 -18.61
N ILE A 222 5.14 -15.24 -18.70
CA ILE A 222 4.26 -14.53 -19.64
C ILE A 222 5.08 -13.62 -20.55
N SER A 223 4.49 -13.23 -21.68
CA SER A 223 5.06 -12.22 -22.59
C SER A 223 4.96 -10.80 -22.02
N GLU A 224 5.70 -9.86 -22.62
CA GLU A 224 5.63 -8.44 -22.25
C GLU A 224 4.23 -7.87 -22.44
N VAL A 225 3.58 -8.15 -23.57
CA VAL A 225 2.21 -7.71 -23.87
C VAL A 225 1.22 -8.25 -22.82
N GLU A 226 1.32 -9.53 -22.46
CA GLU A 226 0.49 -10.12 -21.42
C GLU A 226 0.73 -9.48 -20.05
N ALA A 227 1.97 -9.17 -19.69
CA ALA A 227 2.30 -8.48 -18.44
C ALA A 227 1.65 -7.09 -18.38
N ILE A 228 1.70 -6.33 -19.48
CA ILE A 228 1.10 -5.00 -19.60
C ILE A 228 -0.41 -5.06 -19.36
N PHE A 229 -1.13 -5.89 -20.12
CA PHE A 229 -2.58 -5.95 -20.00
C PHE A 229 -3.05 -6.63 -18.72
N LYS A 230 -2.28 -7.59 -18.19
CA LYS A 230 -2.56 -8.13 -16.85
C LYS A 230 -2.52 -7.03 -15.79
N LEU A 231 -1.49 -6.19 -15.81
CA LEU A 231 -1.34 -5.07 -14.88
C LEU A 231 -2.42 -4.01 -15.06
N MET A 232 -2.62 -3.52 -16.29
CA MET A 232 -3.61 -2.48 -16.57
C MET A 232 -5.03 -2.94 -16.26
N ARG A 233 -5.40 -4.19 -16.60
CA ARG A 233 -6.72 -4.74 -16.27
C ARG A 233 -6.93 -4.81 -14.76
N ALA A 234 -5.94 -5.30 -14.01
CA ALA A 234 -6.04 -5.40 -12.55
C ALA A 234 -6.23 -4.02 -11.90
N THR A 235 -5.54 -3.00 -12.40
CA THR A 235 -5.70 -1.62 -11.94
C THR A 235 -7.05 -1.03 -12.35
N LEU A 236 -7.44 -1.18 -13.61
CA LEU A 236 -8.68 -0.63 -14.15
C LEU A 236 -9.91 -1.18 -13.42
N VAL A 237 -9.95 -2.49 -13.16
CA VAL A 237 -11.04 -3.13 -12.38
C VAL A 237 -11.17 -2.53 -10.99
N ARG A 238 -10.06 -2.16 -10.34
CA ARG A 238 -10.09 -1.58 -8.99
C ARG A 238 -10.44 -0.09 -9.01
N LEU A 239 -10.00 0.65 -10.02
CA LEU A 239 -10.37 2.06 -10.19
C LEU A 239 -11.85 2.21 -10.59
N LEU A 240 -12.37 1.30 -11.41
CA LEU A 240 -13.73 1.34 -11.95
C LEU A 240 -14.66 0.33 -11.26
N HIS A 241 -14.44 0.02 -9.97
CA HIS A 241 -15.23 -1.00 -9.27
C HIS A 241 -16.65 -0.53 -8.93
N ASP A 242 -16.86 0.79 -8.84
CA ASP A 242 -18.12 1.42 -8.47
C ASP A 242 -18.70 2.15 -9.69
N PHE A 243 -19.83 1.65 -10.20
CA PHE A 243 -20.45 2.24 -11.38
C PHE A 243 -20.97 3.65 -11.12
N ASP A 244 -21.45 3.97 -9.92
CA ASP A 244 -21.99 5.29 -9.64
C ASP A 244 -20.89 6.35 -9.72
N GLN A 245 -19.70 6.02 -9.20
CA GLN A 245 -18.49 6.85 -9.35
C GLN A 245 -18.04 6.96 -10.81
N VAL A 246 -18.15 5.87 -11.58
CA VAL A 246 -17.86 5.91 -13.03
C VAL A 246 -18.85 6.82 -13.75
N ALA A 247 -20.14 6.72 -13.45
CA ALA A 247 -21.17 7.55 -14.07
C ALA A 247 -20.97 9.04 -13.75
N ASP A 248 -20.59 9.36 -12.51
CA ASP A 248 -20.20 10.73 -12.12
C ASP A 248 -18.95 11.20 -12.87
N ALA A 249 -17.95 10.34 -13.04
CA ALA A 249 -16.73 10.68 -13.77
C ALA A 249 -16.97 10.90 -15.27
N VAL A 250 -17.88 10.12 -15.89
CA VAL A 250 -18.30 10.29 -17.28
C VAL A 250 -19.01 11.64 -17.46
N ASP A 251 -19.92 11.98 -16.55
CA ASP A 251 -20.62 13.28 -16.54
C ASP A 251 -19.64 14.46 -16.43
N LEU A 252 -18.70 14.38 -15.47
CA LEU A 252 -17.64 15.38 -15.29
C LEU A 252 -16.70 15.51 -16.50
N ALA A 253 -16.54 14.45 -17.29
CA ALA A 253 -15.73 14.47 -18.50
C ALA A 253 -16.43 15.09 -19.73
N GLY A 254 -17.66 15.61 -19.55
CA GLY A 254 -18.47 16.21 -20.61
C GLY A 254 -19.69 15.36 -21.01
N GLY A 255 -19.84 14.17 -20.43
CA GLY A 255 -20.97 13.27 -20.59
C GLY A 255 -21.38 13.01 -22.04
N PHE A 256 -22.69 12.87 -22.27
CA PHE A 256 -23.30 12.85 -23.59
C PHE A 256 -24.46 13.85 -23.61
N GLU A 257 -24.55 14.65 -24.66
CA GLU A 257 -25.62 15.66 -24.79
C GLU A 257 -26.94 14.98 -25.14
N ASN A 258 -28.00 15.32 -24.41
CA ASN A 258 -29.36 14.95 -24.82
C ASN A 258 -29.69 15.70 -26.12
N PRO A 259 -29.97 15.01 -27.24
CA PRO A 259 -30.26 15.65 -28.53
C PRO A 259 -31.50 16.56 -28.50
N GLU A 260 -32.44 16.30 -27.59
CA GLU A 260 -33.71 17.02 -27.48
C GLU A 260 -33.60 18.27 -26.59
N THR A 261 -32.74 18.24 -25.57
CA THR A 261 -32.66 19.32 -24.56
C THR A 261 -31.34 20.07 -24.55
N GLY A 262 -30.30 19.53 -25.21
CA GLY A 262 -28.92 20.07 -25.17
C GLY A 262 -28.27 19.99 -23.79
N GLN A 263 -28.84 19.24 -22.85
CA GLN A 263 -28.31 19.08 -21.50
C GLN A 263 -27.47 17.81 -21.42
N VAL A 264 -26.35 17.89 -20.70
CA VAL A 264 -25.54 16.71 -20.36
C VAL A 264 -26.39 15.79 -19.48
N LYS A 265 -26.50 14.53 -19.89
CA LYS A 265 -27.23 13.50 -19.14
C LYS A 265 -26.21 12.55 -18.50
N LYS A 266 -26.46 12.19 -17.24
CA LYS A 266 -25.69 11.15 -16.54
C LYS A 266 -26.04 9.77 -17.12
N ILE A 267 -25.02 8.95 -17.37
CA ILE A 267 -25.24 7.56 -17.81
C ILE A 267 -25.92 6.75 -16.70
N THR A 268 -26.77 5.79 -17.07
CA THR A 268 -27.44 4.88 -16.12
C THR A 268 -27.22 3.43 -16.54
N ARG A 269 -27.20 2.51 -15.57
CA ARG A 269 -27.05 1.08 -15.89
C ARG A 269 -28.22 0.57 -16.70
N GLU A 270 -29.42 1.03 -16.38
CA GLU A 270 -30.67 0.61 -17.00
C GLU A 270 -30.68 0.94 -18.49
N GLU A 271 -30.32 2.17 -18.85
CA GLU A 271 -30.34 2.61 -20.25
C GLU A 271 -29.19 1.99 -21.05
N ILE A 272 -28.02 1.80 -20.43
CA ILE A 272 -26.92 1.03 -21.03
C ILE A 272 -27.32 -0.43 -21.27
N ALA A 273 -27.99 -1.07 -20.30
CA ALA A 273 -28.46 -2.45 -20.43
C ALA A 273 -29.56 -2.61 -21.50
N GLN A 274 -30.32 -1.55 -21.76
CA GLN A 274 -31.31 -1.48 -22.85
C GLN A 274 -30.67 -1.19 -24.22
N GLY A 275 -29.35 -0.93 -24.27
CA GLY A 275 -28.62 -0.68 -25.51
C GLY A 275 -28.78 0.74 -26.04
N GLU A 276 -29.04 1.73 -25.17
CA GLU A 276 -29.05 3.14 -25.56
C GLU A 276 -27.65 3.50 -26.12
N THR A 277 -27.62 3.90 -27.39
CA THR A 277 -26.37 3.92 -28.19
C THR A 277 -25.41 4.99 -27.71
N ASP A 278 -25.91 6.16 -27.31
CA ASP A 278 -25.08 7.28 -26.88
C ASP A 278 -24.42 6.99 -25.52
N GLN A 279 -25.15 6.36 -24.59
CA GLN A 279 -24.60 5.95 -23.29
C GLN A 279 -23.61 4.81 -23.39
N VAL A 280 -23.89 3.83 -24.26
CA VAL A 280 -22.94 2.76 -24.54
C VAL A 280 -21.66 3.33 -25.13
N ALA A 281 -21.76 4.28 -26.07
CA ALA A 281 -20.61 4.96 -26.65
C ALA A 281 -19.83 5.76 -25.60
N ALA A 282 -20.51 6.55 -24.77
CA ALA A 282 -19.88 7.36 -23.73
C ALA A 282 -19.13 6.50 -22.69
N LEU A 283 -19.75 5.41 -22.22
CA LEU A 283 -19.08 4.50 -21.29
C LEU A 283 -17.88 3.81 -21.96
N HIS A 284 -18.03 3.36 -23.20
CA HIS A 284 -16.95 2.72 -23.94
C HIS A 284 -15.76 3.67 -24.14
N GLU A 285 -16.02 4.91 -24.55
CA GLU A 285 -14.99 5.95 -24.68
C GLU A 285 -14.28 6.23 -23.36
N PHE A 286 -15.03 6.33 -22.26
CA PHE A 286 -14.45 6.52 -20.93
C PHE A 286 -13.51 5.38 -20.52
N ILE A 287 -13.87 4.13 -20.80
CA ILE A 287 -13.01 2.96 -20.53
C ILE A 287 -11.75 3.01 -21.41
N VAL A 288 -11.90 3.32 -22.70
CA VAL A 288 -10.76 3.48 -23.63
C VAL A 288 -9.80 4.55 -23.13
N ASN A 289 -10.32 5.73 -22.77
CA ASN A 289 -9.51 6.83 -22.25
C ASN A 289 -8.82 6.46 -20.94
N SER A 290 -9.52 5.79 -20.02
CA SER A 290 -8.94 5.30 -18.77
C SER A 290 -7.78 4.32 -19.01
N LEU A 291 -7.93 3.39 -19.97
CA LEU A 291 -6.88 2.45 -20.34
C LEU A 291 -5.68 3.14 -21.00
N LEU A 292 -5.93 4.16 -21.83
CA LEU A 292 -4.88 4.98 -22.43
C LEU A 292 -4.11 5.79 -21.38
N GLU A 293 -4.78 6.32 -20.36
CA GLU A 293 -4.11 7.02 -19.24
C GLU A 293 -3.22 6.07 -18.43
N LEU A 294 -3.67 4.83 -18.17
CA LEU A 294 -2.81 3.81 -17.55
C LEU A 294 -1.60 3.48 -18.42
N LEU A 295 -1.78 3.39 -19.74
CA LEU A 295 -0.67 3.15 -20.67
C LEU A 295 0.33 4.31 -20.68
N LYS A 296 -0.16 5.56 -20.69
CA LYS A 296 0.70 6.77 -20.59
C LYS A 296 1.48 6.77 -19.28
N LEU A 297 0.83 6.44 -18.17
CA LEU A 297 1.47 6.34 -16.87
C LEU A 297 2.57 5.28 -16.88
N LEU A 298 2.29 4.09 -17.42
CA LEU A 298 3.25 3.01 -17.52
C LEU A 298 4.44 3.36 -18.43
N ARG A 299 4.21 4.11 -19.52
CA ARG A 299 5.27 4.67 -20.36
C ARG A 299 6.13 5.68 -19.61
N GLY A 300 5.57 6.44 -18.68
CA GLY A 300 6.30 7.39 -17.83
C GLY A 300 7.39 6.75 -16.99
N TYR A 301 7.26 5.46 -16.66
CA TYR A 301 8.28 4.70 -15.93
C TYR A 301 9.44 4.18 -16.81
N ASP A 302 9.34 4.29 -18.14
CA ASP A 302 10.34 3.77 -19.08
C ASP A 302 10.66 2.27 -18.88
N ILE A 303 9.68 1.47 -18.45
CA ILE A 303 9.84 0.03 -18.20
C ILE A 303 9.78 -0.77 -19.50
N ILE A 304 8.91 -0.36 -20.42
CA ILE A 304 8.61 -1.09 -21.65
C ILE A 304 9.11 -0.29 -22.84
N LYS A 305 9.89 -0.97 -23.68
CA LYS A 305 10.43 -0.44 -24.93
C LYS A 305 9.50 -0.82 -26.07
N PHE A 306 8.42 -0.06 -26.24
CA PHE A 306 7.42 -0.29 -27.28
C PHE A 306 8.02 -0.29 -28.69
N GLU A 307 9.11 0.44 -28.90
CA GLU A 307 9.89 0.47 -30.14
C GLU A 307 10.50 -0.90 -30.53
N ASN A 308 10.61 -1.83 -29.57
CA ASN A 308 11.14 -3.17 -29.81
C ASN A 308 10.05 -4.19 -30.18
N PHE A 309 8.77 -3.79 -30.22
CA PHE A 309 7.67 -4.72 -30.49
C PHE A 309 7.71 -5.21 -31.94
N SER A 310 7.63 -6.53 -32.11
CA SER A 310 7.46 -7.16 -33.43
C SER A 310 6.05 -6.93 -33.99
N GLU A 311 5.82 -7.24 -35.26
CA GLU A 311 4.46 -7.21 -35.84
C GLU A 311 3.48 -8.11 -35.08
N LYS A 312 3.96 -9.25 -34.59
CA LYS A 312 3.19 -10.16 -33.75
C LYS A 312 2.82 -9.52 -32.42
N ASP A 313 3.76 -8.82 -31.78
CA ASP A 313 3.52 -8.13 -30.51
C ASP A 313 2.54 -6.98 -30.68
N ASN A 314 2.64 -6.22 -31.79
CA ASN A 314 1.71 -5.14 -32.12
C ASN A 314 0.28 -5.66 -32.34
N THR A 315 0.14 -6.80 -33.01
CA THR A 315 -1.17 -7.45 -33.21
C THR A 315 -1.73 -7.94 -31.87
N ALA A 316 -0.92 -8.66 -31.08
CA ALA A 316 -1.31 -9.12 -29.74
C ALA A 316 -1.68 -7.96 -28.81
N PHE A 317 -0.98 -6.82 -28.92
CA PHE A 317 -1.26 -5.62 -28.15
C PHE A 317 -2.62 -5.03 -28.51
N LYS A 318 -2.92 -4.89 -29.80
CA LYS A 318 -4.23 -4.41 -30.27
C LYS A 318 -5.35 -5.32 -29.80
N ASP A 319 -5.21 -6.62 -29.99
CA ASP A 319 -6.22 -7.61 -29.58
C ASP A 319 -6.45 -7.57 -28.06
N ALA A 320 -5.37 -7.49 -27.27
CA ALA A 320 -5.46 -7.39 -25.82
C ALA A 320 -6.05 -6.07 -25.33
N PHE A 321 -5.84 -4.97 -26.06
CA PHE A 321 -6.48 -3.69 -25.79
C PHE A 321 -7.99 -3.78 -25.96
N GLU A 322 -8.45 -4.21 -27.14
CA GLU A 322 -9.88 -4.36 -27.44
C GLU A 322 -10.55 -5.32 -26.45
N LYS A 323 -9.89 -6.44 -26.15
CA LYS A 323 -10.37 -7.41 -25.16
C LYS A 323 -10.51 -6.80 -23.77
N THR A 324 -9.53 -6.03 -23.31
CA THR A 324 -9.56 -5.42 -21.97
C THR A 324 -10.70 -4.42 -21.82
N VAL A 325 -10.94 -3.61 -22.86
CA VAL A 325 -12.08 -2.68 -22.90
C VAL A 325 -13.40 -3.44 -22.83
N ALA A 326 -13.57 -4.45 -23.68
CA ALA A 326 -14.80 -5.26 -23.71
C ALA A 326 -15.08 -5.97 -22.37
N GLU A 327 -14.07 -6.59 -21.77
CA GLU A 327 -14.20 -7.28 -20.48
C GLU A 327 -14.54 -6.31 -19.34
N THR A 328 -13.96 -5.10 -19.35
CA THR A 328 -14.21 -4.08 -18.32
C THR A 328 -15.64 -3.53 -18.44
N TYR A 329 -16.08 -3.25 -19.66
CA TYR A 329 -17.46 -2.84 -19.95
C TYR A 329 -18.47 -3.89 -19.46
N GLN A 330 -18.25 -5.17 -19.80
CA GLN A 330 -19.12 -6.25 -19.36
C GLN A 330 -19.19 -6.37 -17.83
N ARG A 331 -18.06 -6.17 -17.15
CA ARG A 331 -17.98 -6.22 -15.69
C ARG A 331 -18.81 -5.11 -15.03
N LEU A 332 -18.68 -3.88 -15.53
CA LEU A 332 -19.39 -2.70 -15.00
C LEU A 332 -20.91 -2.84 -15.06
N ILE A 333 -21.41 -3.55 -16.07
CA ILE A 333 -22.85 -3.78 -16.27
C ILE A 333 -23.35 -4.97 -15.45
N LYS A 334 -22.54 -6.03 -15.31
CA LYS A 334 -22.98 -7.30 -14.67
C LYS A 334 -22.90 -7.32 -13.14
N ASN A 335 -22.29 -6.31 -12.51
CA ASN A 335 -22.11 -6.25 -11.05
C ASN A 335 -21.28 -7.42 -10.48
N GLU A 336 -20.22 -7.82 -11.19
CA GLU A 336 -19.23 -8.83 -10.75
C GLU A 336 -17.90 -8.21 -10.28
#